data_AF-A0A7J3VH39-F1
#
_entry.id   AF-A0A7J3VH39-F1
#
_cell.length_a   1.000
_cell.length_b   1.000
_cell.length_c   1.000
_cell.angle_alpha   90.00
_cell.angle_beta   90.00
_cell.angle_gamma   90.00
#
_symmetry.space_group_name_H-M   'P 1'
#
loop_
_entity.id
_entity.type
_entity.pdbx_description
1 polymer ?
#
loop_
_entity_poly.entity_id
_entity_poly.type
_entity_poly.pdbx_seq_one_letter_code
_entity_poly.pdbx_strand_id
1 'polypeptide(L)' 'MRAIPIVNTIMMGAIAKATDWVKLDSLFEPIMHTFPGRIGELNVEACKRGYDAVEVS' A
#
# COMPACT_ATOMS: atom_id res chain seq x y z
N MET A 1 -4.65 15.88 16.07
CA MET A 1 -4.70 14.55 15.43
C MET A 1 -3.28 13.97 15.52
N ARG A 2 -3.05 12.91 16.29
CA ARG A 2 -1.72 12.30 16.40
C ARG A 2 -1.56 11.41 15.18
N ALA A 3 -0.58 11.70 14.31
CA ALA A 3 -0.32 10.85 13.14
C ALA A 3 0.15 9.48 13.65
N ILE A 4 -0.71 8.47 13.52
CA ILE A 4 -0.33 7.08 13.77
C ILE A 4 0.22 6.58 12.42
N PRO A 5 1.52 6.28 12.31
CA PRO A 5 2.08 5.77 11.07
C PRO A 5 1.42 4.42 10.73
N ILE A 6 0.74 4.36 9.58
CA ILE A 6 0.13 3.13 9.09
C ILE A 6 1.19 2.38 8.29
N VAL A 7 1.99 1.58 9.01
CA VAL A 7 3.15 0.88 8.46
C VAL A 7 2.78 -0.39 7.69
N ASN A 8 1.56 -0.91 7.84
CA ASN A 8 1.17 -2.15 7.18
C ASN A 8 0.85 -1.96 5.68
N THR A 9 0.43 -0.76 5.25
CA THR A 9 0.04 -0.56 3.85
C THR A 9 1.23 -0.57 2.89
N ILE A 10 2.41 -0.09 3.33
CA ILE A 10 3.65 -0.25 2.55
C ILE A 10 4.00 -1.74 2.37
N MET A 11 3.77 -2.56 3.39
CA MET A 11 4.02 -4.00 3.30
C MET A 11 3.08 -4.70 2.30
N MET A 12 1.86 -4.21 2.12
CA MET A 12 0.91 -4.80 1.14
C MET A 12 1.44 -4.70 -0.30
N GLY A 13 2.04 -3.55 -0.66
CA GLY A 13 2.67 -3.40 -1.97
C GLY A 13 3.90 -4.30 -2.12
N ALA A 14 4.71 -4.39 -1.07
CA ALA A 14 5.87 -5.28 -1.05
C ALA A 14 5.47 -6.75 -1.24
N ILE A 15 4.42 -7.21 -0.55
CA ILE A 15 3.88 -8.57 -0.69
C ILE A 15 3.35 -8.78 -2.12
N ALA A 16 2.59 -7.84 -2.66
CA ALA A 16 2.07 -7.93 -4.02
C ALA A 16 3.19 -8.12 -5.06
N LYS A 17 4.32 -7.41 -4.91
CA LYS A 17 5.50 -7.58 -5.76
C LYS A 17 6.18 -8.94 -5.55
N ALA A 18 6.42 -9.30 -4.29
CA ALA A 18 7.18 -10.49 -3.92
C ALA A 18 6.48 -11.79 -4.30
N THR A 19 5.14 -11.81 -4.29
CA THR A 19 4.37 -13.04 -4.51
C THR A 19 3.67 -13.12 -5.86
N ASP A 20 3.46 -11.98 -6.53
CA ASP A 20 2.65 -11.85 -7.75
C ASP A 20 1.20 -12.39 -7.60
N TRP A 21 0.71 -12.51 -6.37
CA TRP A 21 -0.64 -13.07 -6.10
C TRP A 21 -1.77 -12.09 -6.42
N VAL A 22 -1.48 -10.79 -6.31
CA VAL A 22 -2.46 -9.72 -6.48
C VAL A 22 -1.83 -8.60 -7.30
N LYS A 23 -2.62 -8.00 -8.18
CA LYS A 23 -2.19 -6.80 -8.91
C LYS A 23 -2.11 -5.63 -7.95
N LEU A 24 -1.09 -4.78 -8.11
CA LEU A 24 -0.89 -3.60 -7.27
C LEU A 24 -2.12 -2.67 -7.26
N ASP A 25 -2.72 -2.42 -8.42
CA ASP A 25 -3.87 -1.52 -8.57
C ASP A 25 -5.13 -2.00 -7.84
N SER A 26 -5.27 -3.32 -7.67
CA SER A 26 -6.40 -3.94 -6.96
C SER A 26 -6.40 -3.61 -5.46
N LEU A 27 -5.30 -3.09 -4.92
CA LEU A 27 -5.20 -2.67 -3.51
C LEU A 27 -5.72 -1.24 -3.29
N PHE A 28 -5.87 -0.41 -4.33
CA PHE A 28 -6.13 1.02 -4.16
C PHE A 28 -7.53 1.33 -3.64
N GLU A 29 -8.57 0.72 -4.23
CA GLU A 29 -9.95 0.90 -3.78
C GLU A 29 -10.14 0.44 -2.31
N PRO A 30 -9.70 -0.77 -1.90
CA PRO A 30 -9.79 -1.20 -0.51
C PRO A 30 -9.07 -0.27 0.48
N ILE A 31 -7.91 0.27 0.11
CA ILE A 31 -7.18 1.24 0.93
C ILE A 31 -7.99 2.53 1.09
N MET A 32 -8.52 3.06 -0.01
CA MET A 32 -9.33 4.29 0.00
C MET A 32 -10.66 4.13 0.74
N HIS A 33 -11.27 2.94 0.67
CA HIS A 33 -12.49 2.61 1.42
C HIS A 33 -12.21 2.52 2.92
N THR A 34 -11.07 1.93 3.31
CA THR A 34 -10.67 1.80 4.72
C THR A 34 -10.23 3.13 5.33
N PHE A 35 -9.54 3.96 4.55
CA PHE A 35 -9.00 5.25 4.97
C PHE A 35 -9.50 6.37 4.06
N PRO A 36 -10.70 6.93 4.28
CA PRO A 36 -11.24 7.97 3.40
C PRO A 36 -10.40 9.25 3.35
N GLY A 37 -10.42 9.91 2.19
CA GLY A 37 -9.78 11.21 1.97
C GLY A 37 -8.25 11.14 1.90
N ARG A 38 -7.60 12.21 2.38
CA ARG A 38 -6.13 12.39 2.25
C ARG A 38 -5.32 11.27 2.89
N ILE A 39 -5.84 10.63 3.94
CA ILE A 39 -5.15 9.52 4.61
C ILE A 39 -5.07 8.30 3.67
N GLY A 40 -6.14 7.99 2.94
CA GLY A 40 -6.14 6.92 1.94
C GLY A 40 -5.15 7.17 0.82
N GLU A 41 -5.11 8.40 0.30
CA GLU A 41 -4.16 8.77 -0.75
C GLU A 41 -2.71 8.56 -0.30
N LEU A 42 -2.37 8.97 0.92
CA LEU A 42 -1.04 8.75 1.50
C LEU A 42 -0.72 7.27 1.69
N ASN A 43 -1.72 6.45 2.04
CA ASN A 43 -1.57 5.01 2.19
C ASN A 43 -1.45 4.29 0.83
N VAL A 44 -2.15 4.75 -0.21
CA VAL A 44 -1.97 4.27 -1.59
C VAL A 44 -0.54 4.57 -2.07
N GLU A 45 -0.04 5.78 -1.81
CA GLU A 45 1.36 6.14 -2.12
C GLU A 45 2.36 5.29 -1.34
N ALA A 46 2.09 5.00 -0.05
CA ALA A 46 2.91 4.09 0.73
C ALA A 46 2.90 2.66 0.14
N CYS A 47 1.74 2.17 -0.29
CA CYS A 47 1.61 0.87 -0.96
C CYS A 47 2.48 0.79 -2.22
N LYS A 48 2.37 1.79 -3.12
CA LYS A 48 3.19 1.85 -4.34
C LYS A 48 4.68 1.82 -4.04
N ARG A 49 5.12 2.63 -3.07
CA ARG A 49 6.53 2.66 -2.63
C ARG A 49 7.01 1.30 -2.14
N GLY A 50 6.16 0.56 -1.43
CA GLY A 50 6.50 -0.79 -0.98
C GLY A 50 6.66 -1.79 -2.12
N TYR A 51 5.81 -1.68 -3.16
CA TYR A 51 5.92 -2.49 -4.36
C TYR A 51 7.22 -2.21 -5.13
N ASP A 52 7.56 -0.92 -5.30
CA ASP A 52 8.76 -0.49 -6.02
C ASP A 52 10.07 -0.81 -5.27
N ALA A 53 10.01 -0.89 -3.94
CA ALA A 53 11.17 -1.17 -3.09
C ALA A 53 11.58 -2.65 -3.06
N VAL A 54 10.76 -3.56 -3.59
CA VAL A 54 11.04 -4.99 -3.56
C VAL A 54 11.75 -5.42 -4.84
N GLU A 55 12.94 -5.98 -4.66
CA GLU A 55 13.66 -6.74 -5.68
C GLU A 55 13.35 -8.23 -5.52
N VAL A 56 12.98 -8.89 -6.63
CA VAL A 56 12.73 -10.34 -6.66
C VAL A 56 13.86 -10.98 -7.45
N SER A 57 14.58 -11.89 -6.80
CA SER A 57 15.72 -12.65 -7.34
C SER A 57 15.30 -13.97 -7.98
#